data_AF-A0A2R3JVG3-F1
#
_entry.id   AF-A0A2R3JVG3-F1
#
_cell.length_a   1.000
_cell.length_b   1.000
_cell.length_c   1.000
_cell.angle_alpha   90.00
_cell.angle_beta   90.00
_cell.angle_gamma   90.00
#
_symmetry.space_group_name_H-M   'P 1'
#
loop_
_entity.id
_entity.type
_entity.pdbx_description
1 polymer ?
#
loop_
_entity_poly.entity_id
_entity_poly.type
_entity_poly.pdbx_seq_one_letter_code
_entity_poly.pdbx_strand_id
1 'polypeptide(L)' 'MQMNYINDQTILKLELDWQLKSNHIVWAIDTLVESISMADLDAESAWTGRPEYPARLLLKMLLFGY' A
#
# COMPACT_ATOMS: atom_id res chain seq x y z
N MET A 1 -2.87 41.29 -7.45
CA MET A 1 -2.06 40.71 -8.55
C MET A 1 -2.10 39.21 -8.36
N GLN A 2 -2.77 38.48 -9.26
CA GLN A 2 -2.90 37.02 -9.15
C GLN A 2 -1.64 36.39 -9.74
N MET A 3 -0.90 35.66 -8.91
CA MET A 3 0.36 35.01 -9.29
C MET A 3 0.01 33.73 -10.08
N ASN A 4 0.18 33.76 -11.40
CA ASN A 4 0.04 32.57 -12.23
C ASN A 4 1.30 31.72 -12.08
N TYR A 5 1.23 30.72 -11.19
CA TYR A 5 2.25 29.68 -11.13
C TYR A 5 2.11 28.77 -12.33
N ILE A 6 2.99 28.91 -13.30
CA ILE A 6 3.17 27.91 -14.36
C ILE A 6 4.05 26.83 -13.72
N ASN A 7 3.42 25.79 -13.19
CA ASN A 7 4.16 24.57 -12.90
C ASN A 7 4.49 23.98 -14.28
N ASP A 8 5.73 24.17 -14.76
CA ASP A 8 6.31 23.37 -15.84
C ASP A 8 6.37 21.92 -15.37
N GLN A 9 5.19 21.28 -15.30
CA GLN A 9 5.00 19.96 -14.73
C GLN A 9 5.78 18.97 -15.58
N THR A 10 6.97 18.62 -15.11
CA THR A 10 7.67 17.44 -15.59
C THR A 10 6.78 16.27 -15.21
N ILE A 11 6.02 15.73 -16.17
CA ILE A 11 5.19 14.56 -15.95
C ILE A 11 6.15 13.42 -15.63
N LEU A 12 6.21 13.03 -14.35
CA LEU A 12 6.93 11.83 -13.93
C LEU A 12 6.15 10.63 -14.46
N LYS A 13 6.54 10.13 -15.63
CA LYS A 13 5.98 8.89 -16.17
C LYS A 13 6.56 7.73 -15.37
N LEU A 14 5.79 7.28 -14.38
CA LEU A 14 6.08 6.04 -13.68
C LEU A 14 5.76 4.88 -14.63
N GLU A 15 6.78 4.32 -15.26
CA GLU A 15 6.65 3.15 -16.12
C GLU A 15 6.47 1.89 -15.25
N LEU A 16 5.27 1.73 -14.71
CA LEU A 16 4.87 0.58 -13.90
C LEU A 16 4.41 -0.60 -14.78
N ASP A 17 5.10 -0.86 -15.89
CA ASP A 17 4.78 -2.00 -16.76
C ASP A 17 5.40 -3.30 -16.24
N TRP A 18 5.15 -3.58 -14.95
CA TRP A 18 5.63 -4.79 -14.30
C TRP A 18 4.48 -5.79 -14.12
N GLN A 19 4.54 -6.87 -14.88
CA GLN A 19 3.67 -8.02 -14.69
C GLN A 19 4.30 -9.01 -13.71
N LEU A 20 3.63 -9.25 -12.58
CA LEU A 20 4.08 -10.27 -11.63
C LEU A 20 3.96 -11.67 -12.22
N LYS A 21 5.06 -12.42 -12.15
CA LYS A 21 5.04 -13.86 -12.41
C LYS A 21 4.25 -14.56 -11.30
N SER A 22 3.57 -15.66 -11.62
CA SER A 22 2.79 -16.46 -10.65
C SER A 22 3.64 -17.03 -9.51
N ASN A 23 4.93 -17.27 -9.75
CA ASN A 23 5.87 -17.78 -8.75
C ASN A 23 6.60 -16.66 -7.96
N HIS A 24 6.10 -15.43 -8.00
CA HIS A 24 6.72 -14.32 -7.28
C HIS A 24 6.37 -14.36 -5.79
N ILE A 25 7.33 -13.98 -4.92
CA ILE A 25 7.19 -13.99 -3.45
C ILE A 25 5.99 -13.18 -2.94
N VAL A 26 5.60 -12.13 -3.67
CA VAL A 26 4.42 -11.31 -3.36
C VAL A 26 3.15 -12.16 -3.24
N TRP A 27 2.99 -13.21 -4.04
CA TRP A 27 1.82 -14.10 -3.94
C TRP A 27 1.83 -14.93 -2.66
N ALA A 28 3.01 -15.35 -2.19
CA ALA A 28 3.14 -16.04 -0.92
C ALA A 28 2.84 -15.09 0.26
N ILE A 29 3.34 -13.86 0.21
CA ILE A 29 3.04 -12.81 1.20
C ILE A 29 1.54 -12.49 1.20
N ASP A 30 0.95 -12.33 0.03
CA ASP A 30 -0.49 -12.07 -0.13
C ASP A 30 -1.32 -13.20 0.47
N THR A 31 -1.04 -14.45 0.09
CA THR A 31 -1.72 -15.64 0.63
C THR A 31 -1.59 -15.74 2.15
N LEU A 32 -0.39 -15.47 2.68
CA LEU A 32 -0.14 -15.48 4.12
C LEU A 32 -0.99 -14.43 4.84
N VAL A 33 -0.97 -13.17 4.38
CA VAL A 33 -1.71 -12.09 5.03
C VAL A 33 -3.22 -12.27 4.89
N GLU A 34 -3.69 -12.75 3.74
CA GLU A 34 -5.12 -13.02 3.52
C GLU A 34 -5.65 -14.18 4.36
N SER A 35 -4.78 -15.10 4.82
CA SER A 35 -5.15 -16.18 5.73
C SER A 35 -5.47 -15.73 7.16
N ILE A 36 -5.09 -14.50 7.53
CA ILE A 36 -5.35 -13.94 8.86
C ILE A 36 -6.81 -13.45 8.93
N SER A 37 -7.52 -13.89 9.97
CA SER A 37 -8.90 -13.46 10.23
C SER A 37 -8.99 -11.95 10.37
N MET A 38 -9.98 -11.31 9.74
CA MET A 38 -10.23 -9.87 9.94
C MET A 38 -10.54 -9.56 11.40
N ALA A 39 -11.22 -10.46 12.12
CA ALA A 39 -11.51 -10.26 13.53
C ALA A 39 -10.24 -10.12 14.39
N ASP A 40 -9.14 -10.78 14.00
CA ASP A 40 -7.84 -10.67 14.69
C ASP A 40 -7.11 -9.36 14.33
N LEU A 41 -7.43 -8.78 13.17
CA LEU A 41 -6.81 -7.54 12.65
C LEU A 41 -7.58 -6.29 13.06
N ASP A 42 -8.89 -6.38 13.22
CA ASP A 42 -9.81 -5.29 13.57
C ASP A 42 -9.99 -5.16 15.09
N ALA A 43 -9.39 -6.05 15.89
CA ALA A 43 -9.50 -6.06 17.34
C ALA A 43 -8.96 -4.78 18.02
N GLU A 44 -8.17 -3.98 17.31
CA GLU A 44 -7.48 -2.78 17.83
C GLU A 44 -7.75 -1.56 16.92
N SER A 45 -9.02 -1.12 16.82
CA SER A 45 -9.33 0.16 16.18
C SER A 45 -8.95 1.31 17.12
N ALA A 46 -7.80 1.96 16.87
CA ALA A 46 -7.38 3.14 17.64
C ALA A 46 -8.25 4.36 17.28
N TRP A 47 -8.94 4.94 18.28
CA TRP A 47 -9.87 6.07 18.10
C TRP A 47 -9.21 7.36 17.57
N THR A 48 -7.89 7.51 17.64
CA THR A 48 -7.25 8.82 17.39
C THR A 48 -6.62 8.97 15.99
N GLY A 49 -7.28 9.75 15.13
CA GLY A 49 -6.69 10.85 14.33
C GLY A 49 -5.71 10.54 13.19
N ARG A 50 -5.29 9.30 12.94
CA ARG A 50 -4.55 8.94 11.72
C ARG A 50 -5.49 8.34 10.67
N PRO A 51 -5.22 8.51 9.37
CA PRO A 51 -5.91 7.75 8.34
C PRO A 51 -5.82 6.27 8.70
N GLU A 52 -6.97 5.61 8.74
CA GLU A 52 -7.04 4.18 9.01
C GLU A 52 -6.46 3.45 7.79
N TYR A 53 -5.17 3.09 7.88
CA TYR A 53 -4.56 2.21 6.91
C TYR A 53 -4.99 0.78 7.25
N PRO A 54 -5.52 0.01 6.28
CA PRO A 54 -5.90 -1.37 6.53
C PRO A 54 -4.71 -2.17 7.05
N ALA A 55 -4.86 -2.87 8.18
CA ALA A 55 -3.78 -3.65 8.79
C ALA A 55 -3.13 -4.63 7.80
N ARG A 56 -3.94 -5.24 6.91
CA ARG A 56 -3.44 -6.11 5.83
C ARG A 56 -2.49 -5.41 4.87
N LEU A 57 -2.78 -4.17 4.50
CA LEU A 57 -1.93 -3.39 3.61
C LEU A 57 -0.57 -3.12 4.27
N LEU A 58 -0.60 -2.70 5.54
CA LEU A 58 0.61 -2.45 6.32
C LEU A 58 1.47 -3.71 6.48
N LEU A 59 0.83 -4.85 6.77
CA LEU A 59 1.53 -6.14 6.89
C LEU A 59 2.16 -6.57 5.55
N LYS A 60 1.46 -6.43 4.43
CA LYS A 60 2.01 -6.74 3.10
C LYS A 60 3.22 -5.86 2.78
N MET A 61 3.15 -4.56 3.09
CA MET A 61 4.28 -3.63 2.90
C MET A 61 5.47 -3.99 3.80
N LEU A 62 5.22 -4.30 5.08
CA LEU A 62 6.27 -4.68 6.03
C LEU A 62 6.99 -5.96 5.59
N LEU A 63 6.24 -6.99 5.21
CA LEU A 63 6.79 -8.29 4.80
C LEU A 63 7.48 -8.23 3.44
N PHE A 64 7.04 -7.35 2.54
CA PHE A 64 7.70 -7.16 1.24
C PHE A 64 8.98 -6.32 1.34
N GLY A 65 9.04 -5.41 2.32
CA GLY A 65 10.21 -4.55 2.55
C GLY A 65 11.35 -5.19 3.36
N TYR A 66 11.12 -6.36 3.95
CA TYR A 66 12.11 -7.13 4.72
C TYR A 66 12.73 -8.23 3.86
#